data_AF-A0A7S1L0E7-F1
#
_entry.id   AF-A0A7S1L0E7-F1
#
_cell.length_a   1.000
_cell.length_b   1.000
_cell.length_c   1.000
_cell.angle_alpha   90.00
_cell.angle_beta   90.00
_cell.angle_gamma   90.00
#
_symmetry.space_group_name_H-M   'P 1'
#
loop_
_entity.id
_entity.type
_entity.pdbx_description
1 polymer ?
#
loop_
_entity_poly.entity_id
_entity_poly.type
_entity_poly.pdbx_seq_one_letter_code
_entity_poly.pdbx_strand_id
1 'polypeptide(L)'
;GDFGALTGDEAFLLKRHNKGLEDFTYGGKGDNWKGMLAVLESKFAPKSAMAEAILKTGETFLLEHNSVRGRDDTWSDNSDGEGKNWLGMQLMLIRDKLAGTHEWTDFITGLVSVETGA
;
A
#
# COMPACT_ATOMS: atom_id res chain seq x y z
N GLY A 1 -18.21 12.90 -4.56
CA GLY A 1 -18.26 13.51 -3.22
C GLY A 1 -16.86 13.93 -2.85
N ASP A 2 -16.69 15.06 -2.17
CA ASP A 2 -15.36 15.55 -1.81
C ASP A 2 -14.83 14.77 -0.59
N PHE A 3 -13.75 14.02 -0.78
CA PHE A 3 -13.05 13.30 0.29
C PHE A 3 -12.00 14.17 1.00
N GLY A 4 -11.57 15.29 0.40
CA GLY A 4 -10.42 16.06 0.87
C GLY A 4 -10.63 16.79 2.20
N ALA A 5 -11.89 17.05 2.55
CA ALA A 5 -12.27 17.71 3.81
C ALA A 5 -12.65 16.73 4.94
N LEU A 6 -12.63 15.42 4.68
CA LEU A 6 -13.12 14.41 5.62
C LEU A 6 -12.00 13.83 6.49
N THR A 7 -12.36 13.42 7.69
CA THR A 7 -11.53 12.50 8.48
C THR A 7 -11.48 11.11 7.84
N GLY A 8 -10.56 10.26 8.30
CA GLY A 8 -10.47 8.87 7.81
C GLY A 8 -11.77 8.07 8.01
N ASP A 9 -12.42 8.24 9.16
CA ASP A 9 -13.68 7.55 9.47
C ASP A 9 -14.83 8.05 8.60
N GLU A 10 -14.94 9.36 8.42
CA GLU A 10 -15.95 9.96 7.52
C GLU A 10 -15.74 9.55 6.07
N ALA A 11 -14.49 9.53 5.60
CA ALA A 11 -14.14 9.03 4.27
C ALA A 11 -14.51 7.55 4.12
N PHE A 12 -14.28 6.73 5.16
CA PHE A 12 -14.67 5.33 5.16
C PHE A 12 -16.19 5.15 5.09
N LEU A 13 -16.97 5.96 5.81
CA LEU A 13 -18.43 5.96 5.73
C LEU A 13 -18.91 6.40 4.34
N LEU A 14 -18.35 7.49 3.80
CA LEU A 14 -18.68 7.97 2.45
C LEU A 14 -18.37 6.93 1.37
N LYS A 15 -17.24 6.21 1.48
CA LYS A 15 -16.92 5.07 0.61
C LYS A 15 -18.05 4.04 0.60
N ARG A 16 -18.58 3.67 1.78
CA ARG A 16 -19.66 2.68 1.88
C ARG A 16 -20.95 3.16 1.22
N HIS A 17 -21.24 4.46 1.30
CA HIS A 17 -22.38 5.07 0.61
C HIS A 17 -22.23 5.08 -0.91
N ASN A 18 -21.00 5.22 -1.41
CA ASN A 18 -20.68 5.22 -2.84
C ASN A 18 -20.48 3.83 -3.43
N LYS A 19 -20.89 2.75 -2.74
CA LYS A 19 -20.75 1.39 -3.25
C LYS A 19 -21.45 1.24 -4.60
N GLY A 20 -20.73 0.74 -5.61
CA GLY A 20 -21.19 0.62 -6.99
C GLY A 20 -20.94 1.86 -7.86
N LEU A 21 -20.40 2.93 -7.29
CA LEU A 21 -20.02 4.17 -7.97
C LEU A 21 -18.50 4.42 -7.90
N GLU A 22 -17.72 3.36 -7.69
CA GLU A 22 -16.28 3.45 -7.53
C GLU A 22 -15.59 3.85 -8.85
N ASP A 23 -14.56 4.69 -8.72
CA ASP A 23 -13.65 4.98 -9.82
C ASP A 23 -12.55 3.90 -9.89
N PHE A 24 -12.74 2.93 -10.78
CA PHE A 24 -11.75 1.88 -11.04
C PHE A 24 -10.55 2.35 -11.88
N THR A 25 -10.49 3.62 -12.29
CA THR A 25 -9.27 4.23 -12.83
C THR A 25 -8.37 4.78 -11.73
N TYR A 26 -8.83 4.76 -10.47
CA TYR A 26 -8.10 5.21 -9.29
C TYR A 26 -7.56 6.64 -9.42
N GLY A 27 -8.43 7.57 -9.84
CA GLY A 27 -8.03 8.95 -10.12
C GLY A 27 -7.06 9.06 -11.31
N GLY A 28 -7.21 8.19 -12.30
CA GLY A 28 -6.34 8.13 -13.48
C GLY A 28 -4.99 7.43 -13.25
N LYS A 29 -4.78 6.75 -12.11
CA LYS A 29 -3.56 5.97 -11.83
C LYS A 29 -3.55 4.59 -12.50
N GLY A 30 -4.69 4.13 -12.99
CA GLY A 30 -4.83 2.91 -13.78
C GLY A 30 -5.46 1.79 -12.98
N ASP A 31 -4.77 1.27 -11.97
CA ASP A 31 -5.24 0.14 -11.16
C ASP A 31 -5.02 0.36 -9.65
N ASN A 32 -5.46 -0.63 -8.86
CA ASN A 32 -5.41 -0.58 -7.40
C ASN A 32 -3.98 -0.48 -6.87
N TRP A 33 -3.06 -1.22 -7.48
CA TRP A 33 -1.65 -1.25 -7.09
C TRP A 33 -1.04 0.14 -7.28
N LYS A 34 -1.19 0.73 -8.47
CA LYS A 34 -0.68 2.06 -8.82
C LYS A 34 -1.38 3.18 -8.05
N GLY A 35 -2.68 3.03 -7.81
CA GLY A 35 -3.47 3.95 -7.00
C GLY A 35 -2.94 4.06 -5.58
N MET A 36 -2.75 2.92 -4.90
CA MET A 36 -2.18 2.90 -3.56
C MET A 36 -0.72 3.35 -3.53
N LEU A 37 0.09 2.93 -4.51
CA LEU A 37 1.49 3.31 -4.57
C LEU A 37 1.63 4.84 -4.62
N ALA A 38 0.81 5.52 -5.42
CA ALA A 38 0.80 6.98 -5.47
C ALA A 38 0.42 7.63 -4.12
N VAL A 39 -0.51 7.02 -3.36
CA VAL A 39 -0.86 7.49 -2.01
C VAL A 39 0.30 7.29 -1.04
N LEU A 40 0.94 6.13 -1.07
CA LEU A 40 2.06 5.82 -0.19
C LEU A 40 3.29 6.68 -0.52
N GLU A 41 3.62 6.89 -1.80
CA GLU A 41 4.71 7.79 -2.20
C GLU A 41 4.50 9.22 -1.68
N SER A 42 3.25 9.70 -1.66
CA SER A 42 2.91 10.99 -1.06
C SER A 42 3.06 10.97 0.46
N LYS A 43 2.55 9.93 1.13
CA LYS A 43 2.61 9.78 2.60
C LYS A 43 4.05 9.66 3.11
N PHE A 44 4.91 8.97 2.37
CA PHE A 44 6.31 8.69 2.69
C PHE A 44 7.28 9.57 1.87
N ALA A 45 6.83 10.75 1.43
CA ALA A 45 7.66 11.67 0.67
C ALA A 45 8.99 11.97 1.40
N PRO A 46 10.12 12.19 0.68
CA PRO A 46 11.41 12.44 1.30
C PRO A 46 11.36 13.56 2.35
N LYS A 47 12.08 13.38 3.47
CA LYS A 47 12.13 14.30 4.62
C LYS A 47 10.83 14.40 5.44
N SER A 48 9.81 13.59 5.15
CA SER A 48 8.66 13.45 6.04
C SER A 48 8.99 12.58 7.26
N ALA A 49 8.25 12.76 8.35
CA ALA A 49 8.36 11.89 9.53
C ALA A 49 8.09 10.40 9.18
N MET A 50 7.26 10.15 8.16
CA MET A 50 6.97 8.80 7.68
C MET A 50 8.14 8.21 6.89
N ALA A 51 8.83 9.01 6.07
CA ALA A 51 10.08 8.58 5.42
C ALA A 51 11.14 8.21 6.47
N GLU A 52 11.29 8.99 7.54
CA GLU A 52 12.19 8.64 8.64
C GLU A 52 11.77 7.37 9.37
N ALA A 53 10.46 7.19 9.61
CA ALA A 53 9.93 6.01 10.27
C ALA A 53 10.13 4.73 9.46
N ILE A 54 9.91 4.77 8.13
CA ILE A 54 10.06 3.58 7.29
C ILE A 54 11.52 3.15 7.16
N LEU A 55 12.45 4.11 7.07
CA LEU A 55 13.89 3.82 7.05
C LEU A 55 14.39 3.15 8.34
N LYS A 56 13.79 3.49 9.49
CA LYS A 56 14.13 2.85 10.79
C LYS A 56 13.73 1.38 10.87
N THR A 57 12.91 0.88 9.95
CA THR A 57 12.60 -0.56 9.88
C THR A 57 13.77 -1.39 9.37
N GLY A 58 14.80 -0.75 8.78
CA GLY A 58 15.99 -1.42 8.26
C GLY A 58 15.64 -2.53 7.28
N GLU A 59 16.32 -3.67 7.40
CA GLU A 59 16.07 -4.86 6.58
C GLU A 59 14.93 -5.76 7.08
N THR A 60 14.01 -5.21 7.87
CA THR A 60 12.89 -6.02 8.38
C THR A 60 11.86 -6.24 7.27
N PHE A 61 11.36 -7.48 7.14
CA PHE A 61 10.20 -7.78 6.32
C PHE A 61 8.94 -7.12 6.91
N LEU A 62 8.22 -6.35 6.10
CA LEU A 62 6.99 -5.68 6.52
C LEU A 62 5.79 -6.55 6.14
N LEU A 63 5.07 -7.03 7.14
CA LEU A 63 3.86 -7.85 7.00
C LEU A 63 2.65 -7.05 7.48
N GLU A 64 1.70 -6.78 6.59
CA GLU A 64 0.39 -6.29 6.97
C GLU A 64 -0.47 -7.49 7.40
N HIS A 65 -0.81 -7.53 8.69
CA HIS A 65 -1.59 -8.61 9.29
C HIS A 65 -2.98 -8.13 9.69
N ASN A 66 -4.01 -8.75 9.14
CA ASN A 66 -5.39 -8.54 9.55
C ASN A 66 -5.83 -9.59 10.59
N SER A 67 -6.59 -9.19 11.59
CA SER A 67 -6.98 -10.07 12.71
C SER A 67 -8.11 -11.07 12.41
N VAL A 68 -8.64 -11.08 11.19
CA VAL A 68 -9.80 -11.89 10.80
C VAL A 68 -9.59 -12.41 9.40
N ARG A 69 -9.57 -13.74 9.26
CA ARG A 69 -9.48 -14.41 7.96
C ARG A 69 -10.60 -13.98 7.00
N GLY A 70 -10.25 -13.76 5.74
CA GLY A 70 -11.16 -13.33 4.68
C GLY A 70 -11.51 -11.85 4.70
N ARG A 71 -10.91 -11.05 5.60
CA ARG A 71 -11.11 -9.60 5.63
C ARG A 71 -10.43 -8.92 4.45
N ASP A 72 -9.18 -9.30 4.18
CA ASP A 72 -8.37 -8.77 3.10
C ASP A 72 -7.25 -9.77 2.80
N ASP A 73 -7.26 -10.33 1.59
CA ASP A 73 -6.26 -11.29 1.10
C ASP A 73 -5.28 -10.66 0.10
N THR A 74 -5.46 -9.37 -0.19
CA THR A 74 -4.71 -8.67 -1.22
C THR A 74 -3.70 -7.73 -0.58
N TRP A 75 -4.13 -6.86 0.34
CA TRP A 75 -3.24 -5.91 1.00
C TRP A 75 -2.50 -6.51 2.19
N SER A 76 -3.07 -7.55 2.80
CA SER A 76 -2.57 -8.22 3.98
C SER A 76 -2.26 -9.70 3.74
N ASP A 77 -1.85 -10.37 4.80
CA ASP A 77 -1.56 -11.81 4.87
C ASP A 77 -2.79 -12.69 5.07
N ASN A 78 -4.00 -12.11 5.04
CA ASN A 78 -5.28 -12.77 5.25
C ASN A 78 -5.45 -13.42 6.64
N SER A 79 -4.65 -13.04 7.64
CA SER A 79 -4.62 -13.64 8.99
C SER A 79 -4.02 -15.05 9.08
N ASP A 80 -3.86 -15.74 7.94
CA ASP A 80 -3.39 -17.13 7.85
C ASP A 80 -2.06 -17.29 7.09
N GLY A 81 -1.52 -16.18 6.57
CA GLY A 81 -0.27 -16.16 5.80
C GLY A 81 -0.45 -16.43 4.31
N GLU A 82 -1.68 -16.65 3.82
CA GLU A 82 -1.96 -16.94 2.40
C GLU A 82 -2.24 -15.67 1.57
N GLY A 83 -2.37 -14.51 2.21
CA GLY A 83 -2.61 -13.24 1.53
C GLY A 83 -1.37 -12.66 0.82
N LYS A 84 -1.60 -11.75 -0.14
CA LYS A 84 -0.52 -11.23 -1.01
C LYS A 84 0.39 -10.20 -0.34
N ASN A 85 0.00 -9.62 0.80
CA ASN A 85 0.76 -8.59 1.52
C ASN A 85 1.20 -7.40 0.62
N TRP A 86 0.32 -6.93 -0.28
CA TRP A 86 0.65 -5.82 -1.19
C TRP A 86 1.09 -4.56 -0.46
N LEU A 87 0.52 -4.28 0.72
CA LEU A 87 0.90 -3.10 1.49
C LEU A 87 2.36 -3.20 1.97
N GLY A 88 2.72 -4.34 2.56
CA GLY A 88 4.08 -4.62 2.99
C GLY A 88 5.08 -4.49 1.83
N MET A 89 4.77 -5.09 0.68
CA MET A 89 5.63 -5.01 -0.50
C MET A 89 5.85 -3.57 -0.99
N GLN A 90 4.79 -2.78 -1.16
CA GLN A 90 4.93 -1.39 -1.61
C GLN A 90 5.73 -0.54 -0.61
N LEU A 91 5.55 -0.75 0.70
CA LEU A 91 6.33 -0.06 1.71
C LEU A 91 7.82 -0.41 1.64
N MET A 92 8.17 -1.67 1.36
CA MET A 92 9.56 -2.09 1.18
C MET A 92 10.18 -1.52 -0.11
N LEU A 93 9.41 -1.45 -1.21
CA LEU A 93 9.85 -0.76 -2.45
C LEU A 93 10.11 0.73 -2.20
N ILE A 94 9.24 1.40 -1.44
CA ILE A 94 9.43 2.81 -1.06
C ILE A 94 10.65 2.97 -0.16
N ARG A 95 10.86 2.06 0.80
CA ARG A 95 12.05 2.06 1.67
C ARG A 95 13.32 1.99 0.84
N ASP A 96 13.39 1.05 -0.11
CA ASP A 96 14.54 0.89 -1.01
C ASP A 96 14.82 2.18 -1.80
N LYS A 97 13.77 2.75 -2.41
CA LYS A 97 13.85 4.02 -3.14
C LYS A 97 14.38 5.16 -2.28
N LEU A 98 13.97 5.25 -1.01
CA LEU A 98 14.41 6.29 -0.08
C LEU A 98 15.84 6.05 0.44
N ALA A 99 16.22 4.79 0.66
CA ALA A 99 17.54 4.40 1.15
C ALA A 99 18.61 4.40 0.04
N GLY A 100 18.19 4.34 -1.23
CA GLY A 100 19.09 4.14 -2.36
C GLY A 100 19.60 2.70 -2.48
N THR A 101 18.82 1.74 -1.94
CA THR A 101 19.08 0.30 -2.00
C THR A 101 18.15 -0.38 -3.00
N HIS A 102 18.38 -1.67 -3.25
CA HIS A 102 17.58 -2.47 -4.19
C HIS A 102 17.32 -3.89 -3.68
N GLU A 103 17.67 -4.22 -2.43
CA GLU A 103 17.56 -5.60 -1.92
C GLU A 103 16.10 -6.10 -1.93
N TRP A 104 15.15 -5.26 -1.50
CA TRP A 104 13.73 -5.61 -1.51
C TRP A 104 13.11 -5.50 -2.90
N THR A 105 13.59 -4.56 -3.71
CA THR A 105 13.17 -4.38 -5.09
C THR A 105 13.53 -5.62 -5.91
N ASP A 106 14.76 -6.11 -5.78
CA ASP A 106 15.22 -7.33 -6.46
C ASP A 106 14.46 -8.56 -5.95
N PHE A 107 14.26 -8.67 -4.64
CA PHE A 107 13.47 -9.78 -4.07
C PHE A 107 12.03 -9.78 -4.59
N ILE A 108 11.35 -8.63 -4.58
CA ILE A 108 9.94 -8.52 -4.98
C ILE A 108 9.79 -8.71 -6.50
N THR A 109 10.66 -8.13 -7.32
CA THR A 109 10.64 -8.31 -8.78
C THR A 109 10.86 -9.76 -9.21
N GLY A 110 11.57 -10.56 -8.39
CA GLY A 110 11.71 -12.00 -8.57
C GLY A 110 10.44 -12.81 -8.29
N LEU A 111 9.45 -12.23 -7.62
CA LEU A 111 8.21 -12.91 -7.21
C LEU A 111 6.96 -12.39 -7.94
N VAL A 112 6.88 -11.08 -8.15
CA VAL A 112 5.72 -10.40 -8.75
C VAL A 112 6.16 -9.22 -9.61
N SER A 113 5.30 -8.80 -10.53
CA SER A 113 5.49 -7.55 -11.26
C SER A 113 5.34 -6.34 -10.33
N VAL A 114 6.38 -5.52 -10.18
CA VAL A 114 6.31 -4.26 -9.42
C VAL A 114 5.41 -3.19 -10.04
N GLU A 115 4.96 -3.40 -11.28
CA GLU A 115 4.01 -2.53 -11.95
C GLU A 115 2.55 -2.84 -11.60
N THR A 116 2.24 -4.09 -11.26
CA THR A 116 0.86 -4.57 -11.15
C THR A 116 0.57 -5.36 -9.87
N GLY A 117 1.60 -5.74 -9.10
CA GLY A 117 1.50 -6.62 -7.93
C GLY A 117 1.07 -8.06 -8.25
N ALA A 118 1.10 -8.43 -9.54
CA ALA A 118 0.64 -9.71 -10.08
C ALA A 118 1.77 -10.50 -10.73
#